data_AF-A0A6M1MNI0-F1
#
_entry.id   AF-A0A6M1MNI0-F1
#
_cell.length_a   1.000
_cell.length_b   1.000
_cell.length_c   1.000
_cell.angle_alpha   90.00
_cell.angle_beta   90.00
_cell.angle_gamma   90.00
#
_symmetry.space_group_name_H-M   'P 1'
#
loop_
_entity.id
_entity.type
_entity.pdbx_description
1 polymer ?
#
loop_
_entity_poly.entity_id
_entity_poly.type
_entity_poly.pdbx_seq_one_letter_code
_entity_poly.pdbx_strand_id
1 'polypeptide(L)'
;MKPIFAAALLALAAAPATAALSGFYDSAEQIGTILGSSEVADALRQAPVDKLEYEGSTADGLLEWEIESRDCELSVYLRAAEPASADGTPATGKTTYGIERIGPCR
;
A
#
# COMPACT_ATOMS: atom_id res chain seq x y z
N MET A 1 -6.60 -16.60 -46.23
CA MET A 1 -6.13 -17.45 -45.11
C MET A 1 -5.11 -16.76 -44.18
N LYS A 2 -4.29 -15.82 -44.66
CA LYS A 2 -3.27 -15.12 -43.84
C LYS A 2 -3.76 -14.07 -42.81
N PRO A 3 -4.91 -13.37 -42.95
CA PRO A 3 -5.29 -12.34 -41.98
C PRO A 3 -5.94 -12.89 -40.69
N ILE A 4 -6.44 -14.13 -40.72
CA ILE A 4 -7.15 -14.74 -39.59
C ILE A 4 -6.18 -15.12 -38.46
N PHE A 5 -4.99 -15.60 -38.81
CA PHE A 5 -3.94 -15.93 -37.83
C PHE A 5 -3.39 -14.69 -37.12
N ALA A 6 -3.28 -13.55 -37.83
CA ALA A 6 -2.83 -12.29 -37.24
C ALA A 6 -3.86 -11.71 -36.25
N ALA A 7 -5.16 -11.82 -36.57
CA ALA A 7 -6.23 -11.36 -35.68
C ALA A 7 -6.31 -12.19 -34.38
N ALA A 8 -6.05 -13.51 -34.44
CA ALA A 8 -6.03 -14.37 -33.27
C ALA A 8 -4.86 -14.06 -32.31
N LEU A 9 -3.68 -13.71 -32.84
CA LEU A 9 -2.49 -13.34 -32.05
C LEU A 9 -2.67 -12.00 -31.31
N LEU A 10 -3.35 -11.02 -31.92
CA LEU A 10 -3.66 -9.73 -31.28
C LEU A 10 -4.71 -9.87 -30.17
N ALA A 11 -5.62 -10.83 -30.29
CA ALA A 11 -6.63 -11.10 -29.25
C ALA A 11 -6.03 -11.73 -27.98
N LEU A 12 -4.93 -12.49 -28.08
CA LEU A 12 -4.21 -13.02 -26.90
C LEU A 12 -3.35 -11.98 -26.19
N ALA A 13 -2.89 -10.93 -26.89
CA ALA A 13 -2.13 -9.82 -26.29
C ALA A 13 -3.03 -8.82 -25.54
N ALA A 14 -4.35 -8.94 -25.66
CA ALA A 14 -5.35 -8.08 -25.04
C ALA A 14 -5.94 -8.68 -23.74
N ALA A 15 -5.26 -9.65 -23.11
CA ALA A 15 -5.63 -10.09 -21.78
C ALA A 15 -5.46 -8.89 -20.82
N PRO A 16 -6.53 -8.39 -20.18
CA PRO A 16 -6.38 -7.30 -19.24
C PRO A 16 -5.55 -7.82 -18.07
N ALA A 17 -4.49 -7.09 -17.71
CA ALA A 17 -3.69 -7.34 -16.52
C ALA A 17 -4.51 -6.95 -15.27
N THR A 18 -5.58 -7.69 -14.98
CA THR A 18 -6.43 -7.48 -13.80
C THR A 18 -5.82 -8.22 -12.62
N ALA A 19 -4.75 -7.65 -12.06
CA ALA A 19 -4.25 -8.05 -10.75
C ALA A 19 -3.75 -6.86 -9.91
N ALA A 20 -3.86 -5.63 -10.41
CA ALA A 20 -3.73 -4.46 -9.56
C ALA A 20 -5.06 -4.27 -8.82
N LEU A 21 -5.03 -4.43 -7.49
CA LEU A 21 -6.12 -4.06 -6.61
C LEU A 21 -6.53 -2.59 -6.90
N SER A 22 -7.80 -2.23 -6.73
CA SER A 22 -8.16 -0.82 -6.91
C SER A 22 -7.45 0.04 -5.86
N GLY A 23 -7.10 1.28 -6.21
CA GLY A 23 -6.41 2.18 -5.29
C GLY A 23 -7.18 2.40 -3.97
N PHE A 24 -8.50 2.21 -3.97
CA PHE A 24 -9.32 2.25 -2.76
C PHE A 24 -9.00 1.10 -1.79
N TYR A 25 -8.94 -0.14 -2.28
CA TYR A 25 -8.63 -1.26 -1.39
C TYR A 25 -7.16 -1.22 -0.97
N ASP A 26 -6.27 -0.73 -1.85
CA ASP A 26 -4.88 -0.58 -1.51
C ASP A 26 -4.66 0.45 -0.40
N SER A 27 -5.31 1.61 -0.48
CA SER A 27 -5.27 2.61 0.58
C SER A 27 -5.96 2.13 1.87
N ALA A 28 -7.06 1.37 1.77
CA ALA A 28 -7.71 0.77 2.94
C ALA A 28 -6.76 -0.17 3.71
N GLU A 29 -5.91 -0.91 3.01
CA GLU A 29 -4.91 -1.79 3.61
C GLU A 29 -3.76 -1.04 4.26
N GLN A 30 -3.30 0.04 3.61
CA GLN A 30 -2.33 0.96 4.19
C GLN A 30 -2.87 1.61 5.48
N ILE A 31 -4.09 2.16 5.45
CA ILE A 31 -4.76 2.74 6.62
C ILE A 31 -4.96 1.68 7.71
N GLY A 32 -5.41 0.48 7.35
CA GLY A 32 -5.57 -0.63 8.31
C GLY A 32 -4.24 -1.02 8.97
N THR A 33 -3.14 -1.00 8.22
CA THR A 33 -1.79 -1.24 8.74
C THR A 33 -1.37 -0.15 9.74
N ILE A 34 -1.63 1.12 9.41
CA ILE A 34 -1.34 2.27 10.28
C ILE A 34 -2.14 2.19 11.57
N LEU A 35 -3.47 2.07 11.47
CA LEU A 35 -4.37 2.08 12.63
C LEU A 35 -4.29 0.80 13.47
N GLY A 36 -3.81 -0.30 12.90
CA GLY A 36 -3.56 -1.56 13.60
C GLY A 36 -2.20 -1.62 14.30
N SER A 37 -1.31 -0.63 14.10
CA SER A 37 0.04 -0.65 14.67
C SER A 37 0.07 -0.08 16.09
N SER A 38 0.55 -0.88 17.04
CA SER A 38 0.80 -0.42 18.42
C SER A 38 1.90 0.65 18.46
N GLU A 39 2.90 0.58 17.58
CA GLU A 39 3.99 1.55 17.52
C GLU A 39 3.49 2.93 17.10
N VAL A 40 2.56 2.99 16.14
CA VAL A 40 1.90 4.24 15.72
C VAL A 40 1.01 4.76 16.85
N ALA A 41 0.22 3.88 17.49
CA ALA A 41 -0.62 4.27 18.62
C ALA A 41 0.21 4.86 19.77
N ASP A 42 1.35 4.26 20.10
CA ASP A 42 2.26 4.74 21.15
C ASP A 42 2.93 6.06 20.75
N ALA A 43 3.33 6.22 19.48
CA ALA A 43 3.87 7.48 18.97
C ALA A 43 2.87 8.64 19.06
N LEU A 44 1.58 8.35 18.85
CA LEU A 44 0.48 9.30 19.05
C LEU A 44 0.08 9.45 20.53
N ARG A 45 0.78 8.79 21.47
CA ARG A 45 0.43 8.74 22.90
C ARG A 45 -1.01 8.28 23.14
N GLN A 46 -1.49 7.38 22.28
CA GLN A 46 -2.85 6.84 22.28
C GLN A 46 -3.95 7.91 22.16
N ALA A 47 -3.61 9.07 21.57
CA ALA A 47 -4.59 10.09 21.24
C ALA A 47 -5.45 9.66 20.04
N PRO A 48 -6.71 10.11 19.95
CA PRO A 48 -7.56 9.85 18.79
C PRO A 48 -6.98 10.48 17.52
N VAL A 49 -7.10 9.76 16.40
CA VAL A 49 -6.72 10.28 15.09
C VAL A 49 -7.83 11.17 14.54
N ASP A 50 -7.46 12.39 14.14
CA ASP A 50 -8.39 13.36 13.55
C ASP A 50 -8.38 13.29 12.01
N LYS A 51 -7.21 13.06 11.41
CA LYS A 51 -7.04 12.98 9.95
C LYS A 51 -5.90 12.02 9.59
N LEU A 52 -6.07 11.32 8.46
CA LEU A 52 -5.01 10.62 7.75
C LEU A 52 -4.99 11.12 6.31
N GLU A 53 -3.82 11.54 5.83
CA GLU A 53 -3.61 12.01 4.46
C GLU A 53 -2.46 11.26 3.80
N TYR A 54 -2.62 10.92 2.52
CA TYR A 54 -1.58 10.28 1.74
C TYR A 54 -0.78 11.35 1.00
N GLU A 55 0.51 11.45 1.32
CA GLU A 55 1.41 12.48 0.78
C GLU A 55 2.11 12.03 -0.51
N GLY A 56 2.11 10.73 -0.80
CA GLY A 56 2.73 10.17 -1.99
C GLY A 56 3.77 9.11 -1.69
N SER A 57 4.68 8.91 -2.65
CA SER A 57 5.79 7.99 -2.51
C SER A 57 7.10 8.74 -2.46
N THR A 58 7.97 8.34 -1.54
CA THR A 58 9.32 8.87 -1.42
C THR A 58 10.22 8.35 -2.56
N ALA A 59 11.41 8.93 -2.72
CA ALA A 59 12.38 8.51 -3.74
C ALA A 59 12.87 7.05 -3.55
N ASP A 60 12.86 6.55 -2.32
CA ASP A 60 13.17 5.17 -1.93
C ASP A 60 11.95 4.22 -1.98
N GLY A 61 10.82 4.71 -2.51
CA GLY A 61 9.62 3.91 -2.75
C GLY A 61 8.79 3.61 -1.50
N LEU A 62 8.97 4.37 -0.41
CA LEU A 62 8.10 4.29 0.75
C LEU A 62 6.85 5.10 0.51
N LEU A 63 5.73 4.64 1.04
CA LEU A 63 4.46 5.35 0.99
C LEU A 63 4.34 6.21 2.24
N GLU A 64 4.25 7.53 2.04
CA GLU A 64 4.17 8.49 3.13
C GLU A 64 2.72 8.84 3.45
N TRP A 65 2.39 8.75 4.73
CA TRP A 65 1.13 9.18 5.29
C TRP A 65 1.38 10.20 6.39
N GLU A 66 0.60 11.27 6.37
CA GLU A 66 0.52 12.22 7.47
C GLU A 66 -0.69 11.88 8.35
N ILE A 67 -0.47 11.91 9.66
CA ILE A 67 -1.51 11.67 10.66
C ILE A 67 -1.59 12.89 11.55
N GLU A 68 -2.76 13.53 11.59
CA GLU A 68 -3.05 14.60 12.54
C GLU A 68 -3.84 14.05 13.72
N SER A 69 -3.42 14.43 14.93
CA SER A 69 -4.07 14.03 16.19
C SER A 69 -3.83 15.10 17.26
N ARG A 70 -4.86 15.90 17.58
CA ARG A 70 -4.85 17.01 18.56
C ARG A 70 -3.64 17.94 18.46
N ASP A 71 -2.57 17.59 19.18
CA ASP A 71 -1.33 18.36 19.35
C ASP A 71 -0.13 17.60 18.74
N CYS A 72 -0.38 16.81 17.71
CA CYS A 72 0.63 15.97 17.07
C CYS A 72 0.36 15.83 15.57
N GLU A 73 1.34 16.20 14.77
CA GLU A 73 1.42 15.81 13.36
C GLU A 73 2.53 14.75 13.22
N LEU A 74 2.17 13.57 12.71
CA LEU A 74 3.04 12.41 12.65
C LEU A 74 3.14 11.88 11.22
N SER A 75 4.36 11.82 10.68
CA SER A 75 4.62 11.18 9.39
C SER A 75 4.91 9.69 9.59
N VAL A 76 4.20 8.82 8.88
CA VAL A 76 4.40 7.37 8.88
C VAL A 76 4.77 6.91 7.48
N TYR A 77 5.77 6.05 7.38
CA TYR A 77 6.27 5.54 6.10
C TYR A 77 6.04 4.04 6.03
N LEU A 78 5.31 3.61 5.01
CA LEU A 78 5.00 2.20 4.76
C LEU A 78 5.89 1.64 3.67
N ARG A 79 6.28 0.37 3.82
CA ARG A 79 6.89 -0.43 2.75
C ARG A 79 5.91 -1.50 2.29
N ALA A 80 5.74 -1.61 0.97
CA ALA A 80 5.01 -2.71 0.37
C ALA A 80 5.80 -4.02 0.57
N ALA A 81 5.14 -5.03 1.10
CA ALA A 81 5.64 -6.39 1.16
C ALA A 81 5.05 -7.20 0.01
N GLU A 82 5.91 -7.88 -0.74
CA GLU A 82 5.49 -8.77 -1.82
C GLU A 82 4.64 -9.92 -1.24
N PRO A 83 3.54 -10.33 -1.92
CA PRO A 83 2.78 -11.48 -1.47
C PRO A 83 3.66 -12.73 -1.52
N ALA A 84 3.73 -13.43 -0.39
CA ALA A 84 4.47 -14.69 -0.27
C ALA A 84 3.55 -15.83 0.16
N SER A 85 3.79 -17.02 -0.40
CA SER A 85 3.17 -18.26 0.02
C SER A 85 3.70 -18.69 1.40
N ALA A 86 3.05 -19.66 2.03
CA ALA A 86 3.47 -20.18 3.34
C ALA A 86 4.90 -20.77 3.35
N ASP A 87 5.43 -21.13 2.19
CA ASP A 87 6.80 -21.63 1.99
C ASP A 87 7.81 -20.53 1.59
N GLY A 88 7.39 -19.25 1.61
CA GLY A 88 8.24 -18.10 1.28
C GLY A 88 8.44 -17.89 -0.22
N THR A 89 7.73 -18.64 -1.08
CA THR A 89 7.78 -18.42 -2.54
C THR A 89 6.88 -17.27 -2.97
N PRO A 90 7.21 -16.51 -4.03
CA PRO A 90 6.33 -15.47 -4.56
C PRO A 90 4.93 -16.02 -4.87
N ALA A 91 3.91 -15.36 -4.35
CA ALA A 91 2.52 -15.74 -4.54
C ALA A 91 1.76 -14.69 -5.33
N THR A 92 0.66 -15.11 -5.96
CA THR A 92 -0.38 -14.17 -6.40
C THR A 92 -1.28 -13.85 -5.21
N GLY A 93 -1.42 -12.58 -4.87
CA GLY A 93 -2.21 -12.17 -3.72
C GLY A 93 -2.26 -10.65 -3.56
N LYS A 94 -2.92 -10.21 -2.48
CA LYS A 94 -2.98 -8.80 -2.10
C LYS A 94 -1.62 -8.34 -1.59
N THR A 95 -1.16 -7.16 -1.99
CA THR A 95 -0.03 -6.48 -1.36
C THR A 95 -0.36 -6.21 0.11
N THR A 96 0.58 -6.51 0.99
CA THR A 96 0.50 -6.13 2.41
C THR A 96 1.53 -5.06 2.71
N TYR A 97 1.36 -4.34 3.81
CA TYR A 97 2.23 -3.23 4.18
C TYR A 97 2.85 -3.46 5.55
N GLY A 98 4.05 -2.94 5.74
CA GLY A 98 4.71 -2.85 7.04
C GLY A 98 5.09 -1.41 7.35
N ILE A 99 5.10 -1.06 8.63
CA ILE A 99 5.67 0.21 9.10
C ILE A 99 7.19 0.12 8.94
N GLU A 100 7.76 0.96 8.07
CA GLU A 100 9.21 1.05 7.91
C GLU A 100 9.80 2.07 8.89
N ARG A 101 9.11 3.20 9.06
CA ARG A 101 9.60 4.35 9.81
C ARG A 101 8.43 5.17 10.36
N ILE A 102 8.61 5.69 11.56
CA ILE A 102 7.73 6.67 12.19
C ILE A 102 8.56 7.93 12.45
N GLY A 103 8.06 9.08 11.98
CA GLY A 103 8.68 10.39 12.22
C GLY A 103 8.49 10.86 13.67
N PRO A 104 9.14 11.97 14.06
CA PRO A 104 8.83 12.60 15.34
C PRO A 104 7.45 13.26 15.26
N CYS A 105 6.74 13.29 16.39
CA CYS A 105 5.58 14.13 16.60
C CYS A 105 6.02 15.60 16.58
N ARG A 106 5.37 16.42 15.73
CA ARG A 106 5.66 17.85 15.58
C ARG A 106 4.57 18.72 16.18
#